data_AF-A0A914Z9E2-F1
#
_entry.id   AF-A0A914Z9E2-F1
#
_cell.length_a   1.000
_cell.length_b   1.000
_cell.length_c   1.000
_cell.angle_alpha   90.00
_cell.angle_beta   90.00
_cell.angle_gamma   90.00
#
_symmetry.space_group_name_H-M   'P 1'
#
loop_
_entity.id
_entity.type
_entity.pdbx_description
1 polymer ?
#
loop_
_entity_poly.entity_id
_entity_poly.type
_entity_poly.pdbx_seq_one_letter_code
_entity_poly.pdbx_strand_id
1 'polypeptide(L)'
;MVEITWKEIEEKISKNQTHLLTNEVLNDFPFENTGNELKIPSWSNIFQMNNLIPLMCFYVFFRYISAEVKKHLWKEAVGFRQYRLQNLTICLIHSIMSGTFALYFASFHTEAMFEQPMHWYKPWARYGLLFSIGYFFHDMQDMLQFEISRFTIELLLHHLSSIFAFAVAITSRKFVPFAYCALIMEANSIFLHIRTLMQLSKNSSEHIIFYKFVQLINVITFVACRFGIQAWQIYWVYTHHNTMHIFFAALGYGGCIIFYIINGFLFLRILAADGMLGDYGRKHAAINRDDDSNDKKD
;
A
#
# COMPACT_ATOMS: atom_id res chain seq x y z
N MET A 1 -31.96 61.14 0.97
CA MET A 1 -32.39 60.16 1.97
C MET A 1 -32.78 58.92 1.19
N VAL A 2 -31.92 57.90 1.14
CA VAL A 2 -32.17 56.70 0.32
C VAL A 2 -32.95 55.72 1.19
N GLU A 3 -34.26 55.59 0.94
CA GLU A 3 -35.08 54.51 1.49
C GLU A 3 -34.65 53.20 0.80
N ILE A 4 -33.67 52.51 1.39
CA ILE A 4 -33.38 51.13 1.02
C ILE A 4 -34.54 50.31 1.56
N THR A 5 -35.29 49.68 0.66
CA THR A 5 -36.46 48.89 1.05
C THR A 5 -36.00 47.57 1.68
N TRP A 6 -36.71 47.10 2.71
CA TRP A 6 -36.38 45.85 3.43
C TRP A 6 -36.19 44.64 2.50
N LYS A 7 -36.90 44.61 1.35
CA LYS A 7 -36.74 43.58 0.31
C LYS A 7 -35.35 43.57 -0.34
N GLU A 8 -34.74 44.74 -0.55
CA GLU A 8 -33.38 44.83 -1.12
C GLU A 8 -32.32 44.34 -0.14
N ILE A 9 -32.58 44.47 1.17
CA ILE A 9 -31.70 43.95 2.22
C ILE A 9 -31.79 42.42 2.27
N GLU A 10 -33.01 41.86 2.24
CA GLU A 10 -33.23 40.41 2.19
C GLU A 10 -32.60 39.77 0.94
N GLU A 11 -32.75 40.40 -0.23
CA GLU A 11 -32.16 39.89 -1.47
C GLU A 11 -30.62 39.92 -1.43
N LYS A 12 -30.02 40.97 -0.85
CA LYS A 12 -28.57 41.05 -0.65
C LYS A 12 -28.07 40.00 0.34
N ILE A 13 -28.78 39.77 1.45
CA ILE A 13 -28.40 38.75 2.44
C ILE A 13 -28.49 37.35 1.82
N SER A 14 -29.58 37.07 1.10
CA SER A 14 -29.77 35.81 0.39
C SER A 14 -28.65 35.58 -0.64
N LYS A 15 -28.40 36.54 -1.55
CA LYS A 15 -27.31 36.44 -2.54
C LYS A 15 -25.94 36.26 -1.89
N ASN A 16 -25.68 36.94 -0.77
CA ASN A 16 -24.40 36.83 -0.06
C ASN A 16 -24.26 35.46 0.63
N GLN A 17 -25.34 34.92 1.22
CA GLN A 17 -25.36 33.54 1.74
C GLN A 17 -25.18 32.51 0.64
N THR A 18 -25.85 32.67 -0.51
CA THR A 18 -25.66 31.75 -1.64
C THR A 18 -24.24 31.82 -2.18
N HIS A 19 -23.63 33.01 -2.23
CA HIS A 19 -22.24 33.22 -2.65
C HIS A 19 -21.23 32.66 -1.65
N LEU A 20 -21.53 32.73 -0.35
CA LEU A 20 -20.71 32.10 0.71
C LEU A 20 -20.82 30.58 0.65
N LEU A 21 -22.02 30.04 0.47
CA LEU A 21 -22.26 28.59 0.30
C LEU A 21 -21.61 28.07 -0.98
N THR A 22 -21.69 28.78 -2.10
CA THR A 22 -20.99 28.38 -3.32
C THR A 22 -19.47 28.49 -3.18
N ASN A 23 -18.94 29.48 -2.46
CA ASN A 23 -17.49 29.57 -2.21
C ASN A 23 -16.98 28.52 -1.22
N GLU A 24 -17.76 28.13 -0.20
CA GLU A 24 -17.43 26.98 0.65
C GLU A 24 -17.45 25.68 -0.15
N VAL A 25 -18.49 25.46 -0.97
CA VAL A 25 -18.61 24.27 -1.83
C VAL A 25 -17.53 24.25 -2.93
N LEU A 26 -17.13 25.40 -3.48
CA LEU A 26 -16.08 25.51 -4.50
C LEU A 26 -14.66 25.37 -3.90
N ASN A 27 -14.43 25.82 -2.66
CA ASN A 27 -13.18 25.58 -1.93
C ASN A 27 -13.08 24.14 -1.38
N ASP A 28 -14.18 23.39 -1.36
CA ASP A 28 -14.20 21.98 -0.94
C ASP A 28 -13.75 21.01 -2.04
N PHE A 29 -13.49 21.50 -3.27
CA PHE A 29 -12.85 20.72 -4.31
C PHE A 29 -11.35 20.54 -4.01
N PRO A 30 -10.91 19.33 -3.64
CA PRO A 30 -9.58 19.06 -3.08
C PRO A 30 -8.46 19.02 -4.13
N PHE A 31 -8.60 19.79 -5.22
CA PHE A 31 -7.66 19.83 -6.32
C PHE A 31 -6.70 21.00 -6.13
N GLU A 32 -5.57 20.74 -5.47
CA GLU A 32 -4.57 21.76 -5.18
C GLU A 32 -3.69 21.98 -6.43
N ASN A 33 -4.02 22.92 -7.32
CA ASN A 33 -3.18 23.23 -8.49
C ASN A 33 -1.95 24.08 -8.12
N THR A 34 -1.02 23.48 -7.38
CA THR A 34 0.20 24.13 -6.86
C THR A 34 1.38 24.16 -7.83
N GLY A 35 1.27 23.52 -9.00
CA GLY A 35 2.38 23.31 -9.94
C GLY A 35 3.49 22.38 -9.40
N ASN A 36 3.27 21.71 -8.27
CA ASN A 36 4.27 20.81 -7.67
C ASN A 36 4.57 19.57 -8.54
N GLU A 37 3.65 19.19 -9.43
CA GLU A 37 3.85 18.15 -10.43
C GLU A 37 4.90 18.50 -11.49
N LEU A 38 5.25 19.78 -11.66
CA LEU A 38 6.21 20.26 -12.66
C LEU A 38 7.63 20.45 -12.12
N LYS A 39 7.87 20.17 -10.83
CA LYS A 39 9.18 20.33 -10.20
C LYS A 39 9.52 19.14 -9.31
N ILE A 40 10.81 18.95 -9.04
CA ILE A 40 11.27 17.89 -8.13
C ILE A 40 10.69 18.13 -6.72
N PRO A 41 10.24 17.06 -6.02
CA PRO A 41 9.71 17.20 -4.66
C PRO A 41 10.71 17.86 -3.71
N SER A 42 10.20 18.73 -2.84
CA SER A 42 11.02 19.32 -1.78
C SER A 42 11.20 18.30 -0.65
N TRP A 43 12.32 17.59 -0.66
CA TRP A 43 12.61 16.51 0.29
C TRP A 43 12.60 16.96 1.76
N SER A 44 12.89 18.22 2.05
CA SER A 44 12.77 18.77 3.41
C SER A 44 11.36 18.61 4.01
N ASN A 45 10.34 18.49 3.17
CA ASN A 45 8.96 18.29 3.62
C ASN A 45 8.78 16.99 4.40
N ILE A 46 9.54 15.93 4.12
CA ILE A 46 9.39 14.65 4.85
C ILE A 46 9.85 14.80 6.31
N PHE A 47 10.83 15.67 6.56
CA PHE A 47 11.41 15.93 7.87
C PHE A 47 10.64 16.96 8.69
N GLN A 48 9.56 17.54 8.14
CA GLN A 48 8.66 18.39 8.91
C GLN A 48 8.01 17.58 10.03
N MET A 49 7.87 18.20 11.21
CA MET A 49 7.31 17.53 12.40
C MET A 49 5.90 16.97 12.17
N ASN A 50 5.12 17.60 11.29
CA ASN A 50 3.78 17.15 10.90
C ASN A 50 3.76 15.79 10.15
N ASN A 51 4.89 15.34 9.63
CA ASN A 51 5.06 14.05 8.95
C ASN A 51 5.91 13.10 9.80
N LEU A 52 6.98 13.61 10.43
CA LEU A 52 7.91 12.82 11.23
C LEU A 52 7.25 12.27 12.50
N ILE A 53 6.45 13.08 13.21
CA ILE A 53 5.79 12.61 14.44
C ILE A 53 4.83 11.45 14.14
N PRO A 54 3.88 11.55 13.19
CA PRO A 54 3.03 10.42 12.82
C PRO A 54 3.81 9.20 12.34
N LEU A 55 4.85 9.39 11.52
CA LEU A 55 5.70 8.30 11.05
C LEU A 55 6.33 7.52 12.20
N MET A 56 6.93 8.24 13.16
CA MET A 56 7.53 7.63 14.35
C MET A 56 6.48 6.95 15.22
N CYS A 57 5.31 7.55 15.40
CA CYS A 57 4.19 6.92 16.12
C CYS A 57 3.77 5.59 15.46
N PHE A 58 3.61 5.55 14.14
CA PHE A 58 3.25 4.32 13.43
C PHE A 58 4.35 3.26 13.50
N TYR A 59 5.61 3.65 13.34
CA TYR A 59 6.74 2.73 13.53
C TYR A 59 6.75 2.13 14.94
N VAL A 60 6.61 2.95 15.99
CA VAL A 60 6.56 2.48 17.39
C VAL A 60 5.33 1.59 17.63
N PHE A 61 4.18 1.93 17.04
CA PHE A 61 2.97 1.11 17.09
C PHE A 61 3.22 -0.31 16.55
N PHE A 62 3.85 -0.44 15.38
CA PHE A 62 4.20 -1.76 14.83
C PHE A 62 5.26 -2.49 15.65
N ARG A 63 6.25 -1.78 16.22
CA ARG A 63 7.21 -2.38 17.16
C ARG A 63 6.51 -2.95 18.39
N TYR A 64 5.54 -2.22 18.94
CA TYR A 64 4.74 -2.67 20.08
C TYR A 64 3.92 -3.92 19.74
N ILE A 65 3.13 -3.90 18.65
CA ILE A 65 2.34 -5.06 18.23
C ILE A 65 3.25 -6.26 17.95
N SER A 66 4.39 -6.06 17.31
CA SER A 66 5.37 -7.12 17.06
C SER A 66 5.88 -7.75 18.36
N ALA A 67 6.17 -6.94 19.38
CA ALA A 67 6.53 -7.45 20.70
C ALA A 67 5.41 -8.28 21.33
N GLU A 68 4.16 -7.81 21.24
CA GLU A 68 2.99 -8.52 21.77
C GLU A 68 2.74 -9.85 21.04
N VAL A 69 2.88 -9.88 19.71
CA VAL A 69 2.78 -11.11 18.91
C VAL A 69 3.89 -12.10 19.26
N LYS A 70 5.15 -11.63 19.37
CA LYS A 70 6.28 -12.50 19.77
C LYS A 70 6.12 -13.04 21.20
N LYS A 71 5.46 -12.27 22.07
CA LYS A 71 5.18 -12.66 23.45
C LYS A 71 4.04 -13.67 23.56
N HIS A 72 2.96 -13.53 22.80
CA HIS A 72 1.73 -14.30 23.02
C HIS A 72 1.38 -15.33 21.95
N LEU A 73 1.78 -15.14 20.69
CA LEU A 73 1.36 -15.98 19.57
C LEU A 73 2.46 -16.96 19.11
N TRP A 74 1.99 -18.08 18.55
CA TRP A 74 2.82 -19.12 17.93
C TRP A 74 3.88 -19.74 18.85
N LYS A 75 3.61 -19.84 20.16
CA LYS A 75 4.54 -20.40 21.14
C LYS A 75 4.85 -21.89 20.94
N GLU A 76 3.93 -22.62 20.31
CA GLU A 76 4.07 -24.05 20.01
C GLU A 76 4.99 -24.32 18.82
N ALA A 77 5.21 -23.34 17.95
CA ALA A 77 6.19 -23.45 16.86
C ALA A 77 7.60 -23.22 17.40
N VAL A 78 8.60 -23.88 16.79
CA VAL A 78 10.01 -23.78 17.20
C VAL A 78 10.88 -23.22 16.07
N GLY A 79 11.94 -22.51 16.46
CA GLY A 79 12.99 -22.01 15.56
C GLY A 79 12.47 -21.04 14.50
N PHE A 80 13.00 -21.16 13.28
CA PHE A 80 12.72 -20.23 12.19
C PHE A 80 11.24 -20.19 11.77
N ARG A 81 10.53 -21.32 11.86
CA ARG A 81 9.08 -21.38 11.57
C ARG A 81 8.27 -20.47 12.50
N GLN A 82 8.62 -20.43 13.79
CA GLN A 82 7.97 -19.57 14.77
C GLN A 82 8.13 -18.09 14.40
N TYR A 83 9.35 -17.68 14.09
CA TYR A 83 9.66 -16.34 13.63
C TYR A 83 8.81 -15.97 12.40
N ARG A 84 8.78 -16.84 11.38
CA ARG A 84 8.01 -16.60 10.16
C ARG A 84 6.51 -16.43 10.41
N LEU A 85 5.92 -17.27 11.27
CA LEU A 85 4.50 -17.18 11.66
C LEU A 85 4.20 -15.87 12.37
N GLN A 86 5.07 -15.46 13.29
CA GLN A 86 4.95 -14.19 14.01
C GLN A 86 5.08 -13.00 13.05
N ASN A 87 6.08 -12.99 12.16
CA ASN A 87 6.25 -11.91 11.20
C ASN A 87 5.04 -11.81 10.25
N LEU A 88 4.60 -12.93 9.68
CA LEU A 88 3.41 -12.98 8.81
C LEU A 88 2.13 -12.50 9.51
N THR A 89 2.03 -12.67 10.83
CA THR A 89 0.89 -12.14 11.59
C THR A 89 0.90 -10.61 11.61
N ILE A 90 2.08 -9.99 11.73
CA ILE A 90 2.23 -8.53 11.64
C ILE A 90 1.95 -8.04 10.22
N CYS A 91 2.47 -8.75 9.21
CA CYS A 91 2.17 -8.44 7.81
C CYS A 91 0.66 -8.49 7.52
N LEU A 92 -0.04 -9.49 8.08
CA LEU A 92 -1.49 -9.62 7.94
C LEU A 92 -2.25 -8.46 8.62
N ILE A 93 -1.84 -8.04 9.82
CA ILE A 93 -2.46 -6.90 10.51
C ILE A 93 -2.29 -5.63 9.66
N HIS A 94 -1.07 -5.39 9.15
CA HIS A 94 -0.81 -4.26 8.27
C HIS A 94 -1.71 -4.31 7.03
N SER A 95 -1.73 -5.43 6.30
CA SER A 95 -2.46 -5.54 5.03
C SER A 95 -3.97 -5.45 5.20
N ILE A 96 -4.53 -5.93 6.32
CA ILE A 96 -5.94 -5.69 6.65
C ILE A 96 -6.20 -4.19 6.81
N MET A 97 -5.39 -3.50 7.62
CA MET A 97 -5.61 -2.07 7.88
C MET A 97 -5.39 -1.21 6.63
N SER A 98 -4.28 -1.40 5.91
CA SER A 98 -3.93 -0.60 4.73
C SER A 98 -4.77 -0.97 3.50
N GLY A 99 -5.00 -2.27 3.28
CA GLY A 99 -5.81 -2.77 2.17
C GLY A 99 -7.29 -2.40 2.29
N THR A 100 -7.89 -2.55 3.48
CA THR A 100 -9.28 -2.10 3.70
C THR A 100 -9.41 -0.59 3.56
N PHE A 101 -8.44 0.18 4.07
CA PHE A 101 -8.42 1.62 3.87
C PHE A 101 -8.35 2.02 2.39
N ALA A 102 -7.46 1.39 1.61
CA ALA A 102 -7.31 1.67 0.18
C ALA A 102 -8.57 1.30 -0.62
N LEU A 103 -9.19 0.16 -0.32
CA LEU A 103 -10.45 -0.25 -0.93
C LEU A 103 -11.59 0.70 -0.56
N TYR A 104 -11.71 1.09 0.71
CA TYR A 104 -12.67 2.08 1.16
C TYR A 104 -12.49 3.39 0.39
N PHE A 105 -11.26 3.90 0.30
CA PHE A 105 -10.99 5.11 -0.46
C PHE A 105 -11.39 4.97 -1.93
N ALA A 106 -11.00 3.85 -2.57
CA ALA A 106 -11.34 3.59 -3.97
C ALA A 106 -12.86 3.52 -4.21
N SER A 107 -13.64 2.98 -3.27
CA SER A 107 -15.09 2.85 -3.40
C SER A 107 -15.85 4.15 -3.16
N PHE A 108 -15.38 5.01 -2.24
CA PHE A 108 -16.09 6.23 -1.86
C PHE A 108 -15.53 7.51 -2.50
N HIS A 109 -14.34 7.46 -3.09
CA HIS A 109 -13.67 8.59 -3.75
C HIS A 109 -13.18 8.19 -5.15
N THR A 110 -14.06 7.59 -5.95
CA THR A 110 -13.74 7.06 -7.30
C THR A 110 -13.16 8.14 -8.22
N GLU A 111 -13.75 9.33 -8.26
CA GLU A 111 -13.27 10.47 -9.07
C GLU A 111 -11.84 10.87 -8.66
N ALA A 112 -11.58 10.99 -7.36
CA ALA A 112 -10.25 11.29 -6.84
C ALA A 112 -9.22 10.20 -7.21
N MET A 113 -9.63 8.94 -7.13
CA MET A 113 -8.77 7.78 -7.31
C MET A 113 -8.41 7.52 -8.77
N PHE A 114 -9.37 7.65 -9.68
CA PHE A 114 -9.22 7.18 -11.06
C PHE A 114 -9.27 8.29 -12.12
N GLU A 115 -9.92 9.42 -11.84
CA GLU A 115 -10.01 10.53 -12.78
C GLU A 115 -8.97 11.62 -12.47
N GLN A 116 -8.74 11.91 -11.19
CA GLN A 116 -7.84 12.97 -10.73
C GLN A 116 -6.71 12.49 -9.79
N PRO A 117 -6.03 11.35 -10.07
CA PRO A 117 -5.06 10.77 -9.15
C PRO A 117 -3.81 11.63 -8.90
N MET A 118 -3.56 12.63 -9.76
CA MET A 118 -2.43 13.54 -9.63
C MET A 118 -2.67 14.70 -8.67
N HIS A 119 -3.87 15.30 -8.71
CA HIS A 119 -4.11 16.62 -8.12
C HIS A 119 -4.92 16.59 -6.82
N TRP A 120 -5.60 15.49 -6.53
CA TRP A 120 -6.38 15.38 -5.30
C TRP A 120 -5.46 15.28 -4.07
N TYR A 121 -5.67 16.16 -3.10
CA TYR A 121 -4.98 16.11 -1.82
C TYR A 121 -5.83 16.65 -0.68
N LYS A 122 -5.85 15.94 0.45
CA LYS A 122 -6.30 16.45 1.75
C LYS A 122 -5.22 16.17 2.81
N PRO A 123 -4.99 17.05 3.81
CA PRO A 123 -3.93 16.86 4.80
C PRO A 123 -3.98 15.55 5.59
N TRP A 124 -5.16 14.94 5.75
CA TRP A 124 -5.30 13.66 6.44
C TRP A 124 -4.87 12.47 5.57
N ALA A 125 -4.92 12.60 4.23
CA ALA A 125 -4.68 11.49 3.31
C ALA A 125 -3.24 10.95 3.41
N ARG A 126 -2.27 11.81 3.72
CA ARG A 126 -0.89 11.35 3.95
C ARG A 126 -0.77 10.30 5.06
N TYR A 127 -1.69 10.25 6.03
CA TYR A 127 -1.57 9.32 7.17
C TYR A 127 -1.69 7.85 6.75
N GLY A 128 -2.49 7.52 5.72
CA GLY A 128 -2.53 6.14 5.19
C GLY A 128 -1.19 5.69 4.57
N LEU A 129 -0.51 6.62 3.89
CA LEU A 129 0.82 6.38 3.34
C LEU A 129 1.88 6.29 4.46
N LEU A 130 1.85 7.21 5.42
CA LEU A 130 2.77 7.21 6.58
C LEU A 130 2.59 5.97 7.45
N PHE A 131 1.36 5.49 7.64
CA PHE A 131 1.07 4.23 8.32
C PHE A 131 1.80 3.06 7.64
N SER A 132 1.73 3.01 6.31
CA SER A 132 2.39 1.95 5.52
C SER A 132 3.91 2.09 5.52
N ILE A 133 4.45 3.31 5.42
CA ILE A 133 5.90 3.56 5.54
C ILE A 133 6.41 3.13 6.92
N GLY A 134 5.69 3.46 8.01
CA GLY A 134 6.05 3.06 9.37
C GLY A 134 6.12 1.54 9.54
N TYR A 135 5.16 0.82 8.94
CA TYR A 135 5.21 -0.64 8.85
C TYR A 135 6.40 -1.15 8.04
N PHE A 136 6.65 -0.62 6.83
CA PHE A 136 7.75 -1.08 5.98
C PHE A 136 9.12 -0.89 6.65
N PHE A 137 9.33 0.19 7.40
CA PHE A 137 10.53 0.35 8.22
C PHE A 137 10.63 -0.71 9.32
N HIS A 138 9.53 -0.99 10.00
CA HIS A 138 9.47 -2.05 11.02
C HIS A 138 9.83 -3.42 10.42
N ASP A 139 9.15 -3.83 9.34
CA ASP A 139 9.30 -5.16 8.73
C ASP A 139 10.68 -5.31 8.09
N MET A 140 11.19 -4.26 7.42
CA MET A 140 12.57 -4.22 6.92
C MET A 140 13.59 -4.47 8.04
N GLN A 141 13.46 -3.78 9.17
CA GLN A 141 14.38 -3.95 10.28
C GLN A 141 14.27 -5.35 10.89
N ASP A 142 13.06 -5.88 11.07
CA ASP A 142 12.87 -7.23 11.61
C ASP A 142 13.48 -8.29 10.67
N MET A 143 13.24 -8.17 9.37
CA MET A 143 13.84 -9.03 8.36
C MET A 143 15.37 -9.00 8.39
N LEU A 144 15.99 -7.82 8.37
CA LEU A 144 17.45 -7.69 8.37
C LEU A 144 18.10 -8.27 9.64
N GLN A 145 17.36 -8.35 10.75
CA GLN A 145 17.86 -8.93 12.00
C GLN A 145 17.76 -10.45 12.04
N PHE A 146 16.76 -11.05 11.39
CA PHE A 146 16.42 -12.47 11.56
C PHE A 146 16.56 -13.32 10.29
N GLU A 147 16.55 -12.74 9.09
CA GLU A 147 16.63 -13.48 7.83
C GLU A 147 17.27 -12.66 6.70
N ILE A 148 18.40 -13.13 6.15
CA ILE A 148 18.92 -12.64 4.86
C ILE A 148 18.95 -13.80 3.87
N SER A 149 17.91 -13.86 3.04
CA SER A 149 17.74 -14.80 1.93
C SER A 149 17.39 -14.04 0.64
N ARG A 150 17.40 -14.72 -0.52
CA ARG A 150 16.92 -14.13 -1.79
C ARG A 150 15.49 -13.58 -1.69
N PHE A 151 14.64 -14.22 -0.88
CA PHE A 151 13.28 -13.78 -0.62
C PHE A 151 13.26 -12.49 0.18
N THR A 152 14.13 -12.38 1.18
CA THR A 152 14.28 -11.14 1.94
C THR A 152 14.74 -10.02 1.03
N ILE A 153 15.66 -10.27 0.10
CA ILE A 153 16.15 -9.24 -0.84
C ILE A 153 15.02 -8.77 -1.76
N GLU A 154 14.23 -9.68 -2.34
CA GLU A 154 13.05 -9.34 -3.15
C GLU A 154 12.06 -8.46 -2.36
N LEU A 155 11.76 -8.84 -1.10
CA LEU A 155 10.83 -8.11 -0.25
C LEU A 155 11.41 -6.77 0.25
N LEU A 156 12.72 -6.69 0.47
CA LEU A 156 13.43 -5.47 0.82
C LEU A 156 13.38 -4.46 -0.33
N LEU A 157 13.59 -4.91 -1.57
CA LEU A 157 13.46 -4.09 -2.77
C LEU A 157 12.02 -3.58 -2.94
N HIS A 158 11.03 -4.43 -2.67
CA HIS A 158 9.62 -4.02 -2.62
C HIS A 158 9.41 -2.90 -1.59
N HIS A 159 9.84 -3.08 -0.34
CA HIS A 159 9.66 -2.08 0.73
C HIS A 159 10.37 -0.77 0.44
N LEU A 160 11.62 -0.81 0.00
CA LEU A 160 12.38 0.40 -0.35
C LEU A 160 11.70 1.16 -1.50
N SER A 161 11.23 0.45 -2.52
CA SER A 161 10.51 1.06 -3.65
C SER A 161 9.18 1.68 -3.21
N SER A 162 8.42 0.98 -2.35
CA SER A 162 7.16 1.48 -1.78
C SER A 162 7.37 2.71 -0.91
N ILE A 163 8.36 2.67 0.00
CA ILE A 163 8.72 3.80 0.87
C ILE A 163 9.08 5.02 0.02
N PHE A 164 9.91 4.82 -1.02
CA PHE A 164 10.32 5.91 -1.90
C PHE A 164 9.13 6.52 -2.65
N ALA A 165 8.28 5.69 -3.27
CA ALA A 165 7.10 6.15 -3.98
C ALA A 165 6.12 6.91 -3.07
N PHE A 166 5.88 6.41 -1.86
CA PHE A 166 4.99 7.05 -0.89
C PHE A 166 5.58 8.35 -0.34
N ALA A 167 6.89 8.39 -0.08
CA ALA A 167 7.57 9.62 0.33
C ALA A 167 7.49 10.70 -0.75
N VAL A 168 7.60 10.35 -2.03
CA VAL A 168 7.40 11.28 -3.16
C VAL A 168 5.98 11.85 -3.17
N ALA A 169 4.96 11.02 -2.99
CA ALA A 169 3.57 11.49 -2.94
C ALA A 169 3.31 12.44 -1.76
N ILE A 170 3.86 12.12 -0.58
CA ILE A 170 3.73 12.95 0.62
C ILE A 170 4.45 14.29 0.46
N THR A 171 5.69 14.28 -0.02
CA THR A 171 6.55 15.48 -0.11
C THR A 171 6.09 16.44 -1.20
N SER A 172 5.57 15.91 -2.31
CA SER A 172 5.00 16.71 -3.41
C SER A 172 3.57 17.20 -3.12
N ARG A 173 2.85 16.53 -2.21
CA ARG A 173 1.38 16.67 -2.02
C ARG A 173 0.60 16.43 -3.31
N LYS A 174 1.15 15.55 -4.16
CA LYS A 174 0.59 15.13 -5.44
C LYS A 174 0.62 13.61 -5.48
N PHE A 175 -0.17 13.02 -6.38
CA PHE A 175 -0.14 11.57 -6.61
C PHE A 175 -0.55 10.72 -5.38
N VAL A 176 -1.23 11.29 -4.38
CA VAL A 176 -1.66 10.54 -3.19
C VAL A 176 -2.66 9.44 -3.55
N PRO A 177 -3.73 9.70 -4.33
CA PRO A 177 -4.60 8.62 -4.80
C PRO A 177 -3.86 7.65 -5.72
N PHE A 178 -2.94 8.12 -6.57
CA PHE A 178 -2.09 7.22 -7.36
C PHE A 178 -1.28 6.24 -6.48
N ALA A 179 -0.76 6.71 -5.35
CA ALA A 179 -0.08 5.88 -4.35
C ALA A 179 -1.06 4.95 -3.61
N TYR A 180 -2.30 5.37 -3.37
CA TYR A 180 -3.34 4.48 -2.84
C TYR A 180 -3.72 3.38 -3.81
N CYS A 181 -3.70 3.62 -5.13
CA CYS A 181 -3.86 2.55 -6.11
C CYS A 181 -2.80 1.48 -5.87
N ALA A 182 -1.53 1.87 -5.66
CA ALA A 182 -0.49 0.90 -5.30
C ALA A 182 -0.80 0.15 -3.97
N LEU A 183 -1.41 0.81 -2.97
CA LEU A 183 -1.87 0.15 -1.73
C LEU A 183 -3.02 -0.84 -1.93
N ILE A 184 -3.79 -0.78 -3.02
CA ILE A 184 -4.81 -1.81 -3.32
C ILE A 184 -4.16 -3.21 -3.43
N MET A 185 -2.87 -3.29 -3.78
CA MET A 185 -2.13 -4.56 -3.76
C MET A 185 -2.12 -5.23 -2.38
N GLU A 186 -2.24 -4.45 -1.29
CA GLU A 186 -2.33 -4.98 0.07
C GLU A 186 -3.64 -5.71 0.35
N ALA A 187 -4.73 -5.37 -0.37
CA ALA A 187 -5.97 -6.13 -0.27
C ALA A 187 -5.78 -7.60 -0.72
N ASN A 188 -4.96 -7.83 -1.74
CA ASN A 188 -4.56 -9.19 -2.09
C ASN A 188 -3.59 -9.79 -1.05
N SER A 189 -2.67 -8.99 -0.49
CA SER A 189 -1.75 -9.46 0.57
C SER A 189 -2.48 -10.07 1.77
N ILE A 190 -3.70 -9.65 2.10
CA ILE A 190 -4.54 -10.28 3.14
C ILE A 190 -4.70 -11.78 2.88
N PHE A 191 -5.19 -12.15 1.69
CA PHE A 191 -5.41 -13.55 1.33
C PHE A 191 -4.11 -14.32 1.17
N LEU A 192 -3.06 -13.64 0.67
CA LEU A 192 -1.73 -14.22 0.57
C LEU A 192 -1.18 -14.61 1.95
N HIS A 193 -1.24 -13.70 2.93
CA HIS A 193 -0.75 -13.95 4.28
C HIS A 193 -1.59 -15.00 5.01
N ILE A 194 -2.92 -14.96 4.91
CA ILE A 194 -3.79 -16.02 5.47
C ILE A 194 -3.41 -17.39 4.89
N ARG A 195 -3.25 -17.48 3.57
CA ARG A 195 -2.83 -18.72 2.90
C ARG A 195 -1.49 -19.22 3.44
N THR A 196 -0.47 -18.35 3.50
CA THR A 196 0.87 -18.75 3.97
C THR A 196 0.88 -19.12 5.45
N LEU A 197 0.09 -18.43 6.29
CA LEU A 197 -0.09 -18.79 7.70
C LEU A 197 -0.68 -20.19 7.83
N MET A 198 -1.74 -20.52 7.07
CA MET A 198 -2.34 -21.86 7.08
C MET A 198 -1.37 -22.96 6.63
N GLN A 199 -0.51 -22.67 5.65
CA GLN A 199 0.53 -23.60 5.20
C GLN A 199 1.58 -23.85 6.30
N LEU A 200 2.07 -22.78 6.94
CA LEU A 200 3.14 -22.88 7.94
C LEU A 200 2.65 -23.41 9.29
N SER A 201 1.39 -23.16 9.65
CA SER A 201 0.79 -23.68 10.88
C SER A 201 0.33 -25.14 10.76
N LYS A 202 0.39 -25.72 9.55
CA LYS A 202 -0.17 -27.03 9.18
C LYS A 202 -1.70 -27.12 9.21
N ASN A 203 -2.41 -25.99 9.41
CA ASN A 203 -3.88 -25.94 9.39
C ASN A 203 -4.46 -26.12 7.98
N SER A 204 -3.63 -26.04 6.93
CA SER A 204 -4.07 -26.28 5.54
C SER A 204 -4.69 -27.67 5.34
N SER A 205 -4.20 -28.67 6.09
CA SER A 205 -4.71 -30.05 6.00
C SER A 205 -5.93 -30.28 6.88
N GLU A 206 -6.06 -29.54 7.99
CA GLU A 206 -7.20 -29.62 8.91
C GLU A 206 -8.44 -28.91 8.36
N HIS A 207 -8.26 -27.81 7.63
CA HIS A 207 -9.34 -27.00 7.07
C HIS A 207 -9.26 -26.90 5.55
N ILE A 208 -9.25 -28.06 4.87
CA ILE A 208 -9.00 -28.14 3.43
C ILE A 208 -9.96 -27.30 2.57
N ILE A 209 -11.26 -27.30 2.87
CA ILE A 209 -12.26 -26.54 2.10
C ILE A 209 -11.99 -25.04 2.18
N PHE A 210 -11.79 -24.52 3.40
CA PHE A 210 -11.47 -23.12 3.63
C PHE A 210 -10.13 -22.73 2.97
N TYR A 211 -9.12 -23.60 3.09
CA TYR A 211 -7.83 -23.39 2.45
C TYR A 211 -7.94 -23.28 0.92
N LYS A 212 -8.71 -24.18 0.26
CA LYS A 212 -8.97 -24.12 -1.18
C LYS A 212 -9.69 -22.84 -1.60
N PHE A 213 -10.65 -22.39 -0.79
CA PHE A 213 -11.34 -21.13 -1.02
C PHE A 213 -10.39 -19.93 -0.94
N VAL A 214 -9.52 -19.88 0.09
CA VAL A 214 -8.50 -18.83 0.23
C VAL A 214 -7.51 -18.86 -0.94
N GLN A 215 -7.07 -20.04 -1.41
CA GLN A 215 -6.22 -20.16 -2.61
C GLN A 215 -6.88 -19.53 -3.84
N LEU A 216 -8.16 -19.85 -4.08
CA LEU A 216 -8.91 -19.32 -5.22
C LEU A 216 -9.06 -17.80 -5.15
N ILE A 217 -9.52 -17.26 -4.01
CA ILE A 217 -9.66 -15.82 -3.83
C ILE A 217 -8.31 -15.12 -3.93
N ASN A 218 -7.25 -15.70 -3.37
CA ASN A 218 -5.91 -15.14 -3.49
C ASN A 218 -5.52 -15.01 -4.97
N VAL A 219 -5.74 -16.02 -5.81
CA VAL A 219 -5.41 -15.94 -7.25
C VAL A 219 -6.23 -14.86 -7.97
N ILE A 220 -7.55 -14.84 -7.75
CA ILE A 220 -8.46 -13.86 -8.38
C ILE A 220 -8.05 -12.43 -8.00
N THR A 221 -7.89 -12.19 -6.70
CA THR A 221 -7.50 -10.87 -6.19
C THR A 221 -6.06 -10.52 -6.58
N PHE A 222 -5.15 -11.48 -6.75
CA PHE A 222 -3.79 -11.21 -7.21
C PHE A 222 -3.82 -10.62 -8.62
N VAL A 223 -4.60 -11.22 -9.51
CA VAL A 223 -4.74 -10.72 -10.88
C VAL A 223 -5.37 -9.33 -10.90
N ALA A 224 -6.48 -9.14 -10.19
CA ALA A 224 -7.19 -7.85 -10.18
C ALA A 224 -6.40 -6.73 -9.47
N CYS A 225 -6.02 -6.95 -8.20
CA CYS A 225 -5.45 -5.93 -7.34
C CYS A 225 -3.96 -5.66 -7.61
N ARG A 226 -3.21 -6.62 -8.18
CA ARG A 226 -1.80 -6.42 -8.54
C ARG A 226 -1.62 -6.15 -10.02
N PHE A 227 -1.91 -7.10 -10.89
CA PHE A 227 -1.66 -6.92 -12.33
C PHE A 227 -2.60 -5.90 -12.95
N GLY A 228 -3.89 -5.94 -12.62
CA GLY A 228 -4.88 -4.97 -13.13
C GLY A 228 -4.57 -3.53 -12.73
N ILE A 229 -4.31 -3.29 -11.44
CA ILE A 229 -3.98 -1.94 -10.95
C ILE A 229 -2.66 -1.43 -11.54
N GLN A 230 -1.63 -2.26 -11.64
CA GLN A 230 -0.37 -1.81 -12.26
C GLN A 230 -0.52 -1.55 -13.75
N ALA A 231 -1.30 -2.36 -14.47
CA ALA A 231 -1.60 -2.09 -15.88
C ALA A 231 -2.31 -0.74 -16.03
N TRP A 232 -3.27 -0.44 -15.14
CA TRP A 232 -3.92 0.87 -15.09
C TRP A 232 -2.93 2.00 -14.77
N GLN A 233 -2.04 1.83 -13.79
CA GLN A 233 -1.02 2.84 -13.44
C GLN A 233 -0.06 3.11 -14.61
N ILE A 234 0.42 2.07 -15.30
CA ILE A 234 1.28 2.20 -16.49
C ILE A 234 0.56 2.96 -17.59
N TYR A 235 -0.69 2.59 -17.88
CA TYR A 235 -1.51 3.29 -18.87
C TYR A 235 -1.76 4.76 -18.50
N TRP A 236 -2.04 5.03 -17.22
CA TRP A 236 -2.25 6.38 -16.72
C TRP A 236 -0.98 7.24 -16.88
N VAL A 237 0.18 6.72 -16.49
CA VAL A 237 1.46 7.41 -16.68
C VAL A 237 1.72 7.62 -18.18
N TYR A 238 1.43 6.63 -19.02
CA TYR A 238 1.58 6.75 -20.47
C TYR A 238 0.76 7.89 -21.08
N THR A 239 -0.47 8.07 -20.62
CA THR A 239 -1.34 9.13 -21.14
C THR A 239 -1.01 10.52 -20.57
N HIS A 240 -0.38 10.60 -19.39
CA HIS A 240 -0.15 11.86 -18.66
C HIS A 240 1.32 12.25 -18.53
N HIS A 241 2.29 11.49 -19.07
CA HIS A 241 3.72 11.76 -18.85
C HIS A 241 4.17 13.18 -19.26
N ASN A 242 3.50 13.80 -20.24
CA ASN A 242 3.81 15.16 -20.69
C ASN A 242 3.23 16.28 -19.80
N THR A 243 2.35 15.94 -18.84
CA THR A 243 1.73 16.93 -17.93
C THR A 243 2.44 17.03 -16.59
N MET A 244 3.49 16.24 -16.38
CA MET A 244 4.28 16.20 -15.15
C MET A 244 5.78 16.28 -15.45
N HIS A 245 6.57 16.62 -14.44
CA HIS A 245 8.02 16.62 -14.53
C HIS A 245 8.54 15.21 -14.84
N ILE A 246 9.58 15.11 -15.67
CA ILE A 246 10.18 13.84 -16.11
C ILE A 246 10.55 12.91 -14.94
N PHE A 247 10.88 13.48 -13.78
CA PHE A 247 11.11 12.75 -12.53
C PHE A 247 9.90 11.88 -12.13
N PHE A 248 8.69 12.43 -12.13
CA PHE A 248 7.48 11.69 -11.76
C PHE A 248 7.10 10.66 -12.82
N ALA A 249 7.27 10.99 -14.10
CA ALA A 249 7.04 10.04 -15.19
C ALA A 249 8.01 8.85 -15.11
N ALA A 250 9.31 9.12 -14.91
CA ALA A 250 10.33 8.08 -14.75
C ALA A 250 10.07 7.20 -13.53
N LEU A 251 9.67 7.80 -12.41
CA LEU A 251 9.26 7.07 -11.20
C LEU A 251 8.01 6.22 -11.45
N GLY A 252 7.01 6.76 -12.13
CA GLY A 252 5.78 6.05 -12.48
C GLY A 252 6.07 4.82 -13.32
N TYR A 253 6.79 4.96 -14.43
CA TYR A 253 7.18 3.83 -15.27
C TYR A 253 8.11 2.85 -14.55
N GLY A 254 9.21 3.35 -14.00
CA GLY A 254 10.23 2.51 -13.37
C GLY A 254 9.69 1.75 -12.16
N GLY A 255 8.95 2.44 -11.29
CA GLY A 255 8.25 1.84 -10.16
C GLY A 255 7.29 0.74 -10.62
N CYS A 256 6.37 1.05 -11.54
CA CYS A 256 5.42 0.05 -12.02
C CYS A 256 6.11 -1.18 -12.65
N ILE A 257 7.18 -1.01 -13.42
CA ILE A 257 7.93 -2.13 -14.01
C ILE A 257 8.57 -3.01 -12.92
N ILE A 258 9.21 -2.39 -11.92
CA ILE A 258 9.82 -3.11 -10.79
C ILE A 258 8.75 -3.94 -10.06
N PHE A 259 7.62 -3.32 -9.70
CA PHE A 259 6.52 -4.04 -9.05
C PHE A 259 5.94 -5.13 -9.94
N TYR A 260 5.91 -4.94 -11.26
CA TYR A 260 5.31 -5.92 -12.17
C TYR A 260 6.16 -7.18 -12.22
N ILE A 261 7.49 -7.02 -12.25
CA ILE A 261 8.47 -8.10 -12.20
C ILE A 261 8.39 -8.84 -10.85
N ILE A 262 8.42 -8.11 -9.72
CA ILE A 262 8.33 -8.70 -8.37
C ILE A 262 7.01 -9.49 -8.24
N ASN A 263 5.90 -8.92 -8.69
CA ASN A 263 4.60 -9.56 -8.65
C ASN A 263 4.51 -10.77 -9.60
N GLY A 264 5.20 -10.75 -10.74
CA GLY A 264 5.33 -11.89 -11.64
C GLY A 264 6.03 -13.08 -10.97
N PHE A 265 7.20 -12.84 -10.35
CA PHE A 265 7.92 -13.89 -9.61
C PHE A 265 7.08 -14.45 -8.46
N LEU A 266 6.45 -13.57 -7.68
CA LEU A 266 5.58 -13.97 -6.59
C LEU A 266 4.38 -14.79 -7.09
N PHE A 267 3.75 -14.39 -8.20
CA PHE A 267 2.62 -15.12 -8.77
C PHE A 267 3.00 -16.54 -9.21
N LEU A 268 4.11 -16.69 -9.95
CA LEU A 268 4.58 -18.01 -10.39
C LEU A 268 4.89 -18.92 -9.20
N ARG A 269 5.54 -18.38 -8.16
CA ARG A 269 5.83 -19.10 -6.92
C ARG A 269 4.56 -19.55 -6.20
N ILE A 270 3.55 -18.69 -6.16
CA ILE A 270 2.23 -19.00 -5.59
C ILE A 270 1.57 -20.14 -6.36
N LEU A 271 1.54 -20.07 -7.69
CA LEU A 271 0.91 -21.10 -8.53
C LEU A 271 1.63 -22.45 -8.40
N ALA A 272 2.96 -22.43 -8.36
CA ALA A 272 3.78 -23.61 -8.13
C ALA A 272 3.51 -24.26 -6.76
N ALA A 273 3.49 -23.46 -5.69
CA ALA A 273 3.24 -23.93 -4.33
C ALA A 273 1.84 -24.55 -4.19
N ASP A 274 0.85 -24.06 -4.94
CA ASP A 274 -0.50 -24.63 -4.94
C ASP A 274 -0.68 -25.84 -5.86
N GLY A 275 0.36 -26.21 -6.61
CA GLY A 275 0.33 -27.33 -7.57
C GLY A 275 -0.33 -27.01 -8.90
N MET A 276 -0.67 -25.75 -9.17
CA MET A 276 -1.32 -25.34 -10.42
C MET A 276 -0.36 -25.35 -11.63
N LEU A 277 0.95 -25.37 -11.39
CA LEU A 277 1.98 -25.53 -12.44
C LEU A 277 2.51 -26.98 -12.54
N GLY A 278 1.81 -27.95 -11.93
CA GLY A 278 2.24 -29.34 -11.85
C GLY A 278 3.54 -29.55 -11.04
N ASP A 279 4.06 -30.78 -11.10
CA ASP A 279 5.25 -31.18 -10.32
C ASP A 279 6.53 -30.49 -10.79
N TYR A 280 6.62 -30.16 -12.09
CA TYR A 280 7.75 -29.41 -12.64
C TYR A 280 7.85 -28.01 -12.02
N GLY A 281 6.72 -27.29 -11.98
CA GLY A 281 6.66 -25.96 -11.36
C GLY A 281 6.92 -26.03 -9.86
N ARG A 282 6.40 -27.05 -9.16
CA ARG A 282 6.67 -27.24 -7.73
C ARG A 282 8.17 -27.43 -7.44
N LYS A 283 8.90 -28.16 -8.29
CA LYS A 283 10.35 -28.39 -8.07
C LYS A 283 11.23 -27.16 -8.38
N HIS A 284 10.86 -26.34 -9.35
CA HIS A 284 11.73 -25.25 -9.85
C HIS A 284 11.30 -23.85 -9.42
N ALA A 285 10.01 -23.63 -9.14
CA ALA A 285 9.45 -22.32 -8.80
C ALA A 285 8.91 -22.25 -7.35
N ALA A 286 8.43 -23.35 -6.77
CA ALA A 286 8.14 -23.42 -5.34
C ALA A 286 9.45 -23.67 -4.58
N ILE A 287 10.27 -22.64 -4.49
CA ILE A 287 11.49 -22.70 -3.67
C ILE A 287 11.07 -22.83 -2.20
N ASN A 288 11.50 -23.91 -1.55
CA ASN A 288 11.34 -24.10 -0.11
C ASN A 288 12.26 -23.13 0.65
N ARG A 289 11.67 -22.06 1.17
CA ARG A 289 12.35 -21.05 2.00
C ARG A 289 12.93 -21.62 3.30
N ASP A 290 12.52 -22.83 3.70
CA ASP A 290 13.01 -23.50 4.91
C ASP A 290 14.33 -24.28 4.66
N ASP A 291 14.63 -24.67 3.41
CA ASP A 291 15.85 -25.43 3.08
C ASP A 291 17.10 -24.52 3.15
N ASP A 292 17.00 -23.25 2.70
CA ASP A 292 18.09 -22.25 2.73
C ASP A 292 18.55 -21.89 4.17
N SER A 293 17.77 -22.23 5.21
CA SER A 293 18.09 -21.93 6.61
C SER A 293 18.82 -23.06 7.35
N ASN A 294 18.75 -24.29 6.82
CA ASN A 294 19.49 -25.42 7.38
C ASN A 294 20.96 -25.45 6.93
N ASP A 295 21.29 -24.84 5.78
CA ASP A 295 22.66 -24.76 5.26
C ASP A 295 23.57 -23.73 5.97
N LYS A 296 23.05 -22.98 6.95
CA LYS A 296 23.82 -21.97 7.71
C LYS A 296 24.17 -22.41 9.14
N LYS A 297 24.16 -23.72 9.43
CA LYS A 297 24.47 -24.28 10.75
C LYS A 297 25.75 -25.12 10.83
N ASP A 298 26.61 -25.04 9.82
CA ASP A 298 27.96 -25.61 9.84
C ASP A 298 29.03 -24.51 9.96
#